data_AF-A0AAJ2H393-F1
#
_entry.id   AF-A0AAJ2H393-F1
#
_cell.length_a   1.000
_cell.length_b   1.000
_cell.length_c   1.000
_cell.angle_alpha   90.00
_cell.angle_beta   90.00
_cell.angle_gamma   90.00
#
_symmetry.space_group_name_H-M   'P 1'
#
loop_
_entity.id
_entity.type
_entity.pdbx_description
1 polymer ?
#
loop_
_entity_poly.entity_id
_entity_poly.type
_entity_poly.pdbx_seq_one_letter_code
_entity_poly.pdbx_strand_id
1 'polypeptide(L)'
;CQGETPDNHYQKSLKKQEYGVPDAMLLRYLADQGGIHSCTGKAGSVVFFDCNLMHGSNSNITPYSRSNVFFVYNSMDNQLGAPIAGLQPRPEFVATRDGIAPLKPSRLTLD
;
A
#
# COMPACT_ATOMS: atom_id res chain seq x y z
N CYS A 1 -1.99 -8.22 13.27
CA CYS A 1 -0.58 -8.61 13.10
C CYS A 1 0.12 -8.48 14.45
N GLN A 2 1.11 -9.33 14.73
CA GLN A 2 1.79 -9.37 16.02
C GLN A 2 3.01 -8.43 16.02
N GLY A 3 3.36 -7.91 17.20
CA GLY A 3 4.56 -7.12 17.44
C GLY A 3 4.34 -5.61 17.54
N GLU A 4 5.34 -4.92 18.10
CA GLU A 4 5.41 -3.46 18.19
C GLU A 4 6.14 -2.90 16.97
N THR A 5 5.67 -1.77 16.43
CA THR A 5 6.34 -1.13 15.29
C THR A 5 7.51 -0.29 15.80
N PRO A 6 8.76 -0.56 15.38
CA PRO A 6 9.88 0.25 15.82
C PRO A 6 9.80 1.69 15.32
N ASP A 7 10.44 2.61 16.04
CA ASP A 7 10.59 4.00 15.60
C ASP A 7 11.23 4.08 14.22
N ASN A 8 10.69 4.96 13.38
CA ASN A 8 11.16 5.22 12.01
C ASN A 8 11.28 3.97 11.11
N HIS A 9 10.51 2.91 11.39
CA HIS A 9 10.55 1.66 10.62
C HIS A 9 10.22 1.85 9.12
N TYR A 10 9.56 2.94 8.73
CA TYR A 10 9.30 3.30 7.33
C TYR A 10 10.58 3.28 6.47
N GLN A 11 11.75 3.60 7.03
CA GLN A 11 13.03 3.62 6.31
C GLN A 11 13.50 2.23 5.84
N LYS A 12 13.05 1.16 6.51
CA LYS A 12 13.47 -0.23 6.26
C LYS A 12 12.34 -1.11 5.72
N SER A 13 11.09 -0.79 6.08
CA SER A 13 9.90 -1.60 5.82
C SER A 13 9.68 -1.97 4.35
N LEU A 14 10.09 -1.12 3.40
CA LEU A 14 9.94 -1.38 1.96
C LEU A 14 10.94 -2.40 1.41
N LYS A 15 12.02 -2.69 2.15
CA LYS A 15 13.02 -3.70 1.75
C LYS A 15 12.73 -5.06 2.37
N LYS A 16 12.24 -5.07 3.60
CA LYS A 16 11.89 -6.28 4.34
C LYS A 16 10.81 -5.95 5.36
N GLN A 17 9.71 -6.71 5.31
CA GLN A 17 8.65 -6.61 6.31
C GLN A 17 8.86 -7.68 7.37
N GLU A 18 9.17 -7.25 8.58
CA GLU A 18 9.30 -8.12 9.77
C GLU A 18 8.15 -7.89 10.76
N TYR A 19 7.60 -6.67 10.76
CA TYR A 19 6.50 -6.24 11.64
C TYR A 19 5.26 -5.94 10.81
N GLY A 20 4.08 -6.17 11.40
CA GLY A 20 2.82 -5.96 10.68
C GLY A 20 2.52 -7.04 9.63
N VAL A 21 3.28 -8.15 9.63
CA VAL A 21 3.07 -9.27 8.70
C VAL A 21 1.94 -10.17 9.22
N PRO A 22 0.97 -10.56 8.37
CA PRO A 22 -0.06 -11.52 8.74
C PRO A 22 0.52 -12.91 9.05
N ASP A 23 -0.10 -13.63 9.97
CA ASP A 23 0.29 -15.01 10.29
C ASP A 23 0.02 -15.97 9.13
N ALA A 24 0.86 -17.00 9.00
CA ALA A 24 0.78 -17.97 7.90
C ALA A 24 -0.56 -18.73 7.87
N MET A 25 -1.15 -19.05 9.03
CA MET A 25 -2.47 -19.70 9.08
C MET A 25 -3.57 -18.77 8.57
N LEU A 26 -3.50 -17.48 8.89
CA LEU A 26 -4.46 -16.49 8.42
C LEU A 26 -4.33 -16.25 6.91
N LEU A 27 -3.10 -16.20 6.39
CA LEU A 27 -2.86 -16.11 4.94
C LEU A 27 -3.43 -17.33 4.22
N ARG A 28 -3.21 -18.53 4.78
CA ARG A 28 -3.78 -19.77 4.23
C ARG A 28 -5.30 -19.74 4.23
N TYR A 29 -5.91 -19.31 5.34
CA TYR A 29 -7.36 -19.17 5.45
C TYR A 29 -7.93 -18.23 4.38
N LEU A 30 -7.35 -17.04 4.20
CA LEU A 30 -7.79 -16.09 3.17
C LEU A 30 -7.63 -16.66 1.76
N ALA A 31 -6.53 -17.36 1.49
CA ALA A 31 -6.29 -18.01 0.20
C ALA A 31 -7.27 -19.16 -0.07
N ASP A 32 -7.61 -19.96 0.93
CA ASP A 32 -8.58 -21.06 0.78
C ASP A 32 -10.01 -20.53 0.57
N GLN A 33 -10.36 -19.35 1.11
CA GLN A 33 -11.67 -18.73 0.92
C GLN A 33 -11.82 -17.98 -0.42
N GLY A 34 -10.80 -17.20 -0.82
CA GLY A 34 -10.88 -16.27 -1.96
C GLY A 34 -10.03 -16.65 -3.18
N GLY A 35 -9.15 -17.65 -3.03
CA GLY A 35 -8.12 -17.96 -4.01
C GLY A 35 -6.97 -16.93 -4.04
N ILE A 36 -6.03 -17.15 -4.97
CA ILE A 36 -4.93 -16.23 -5.25
C ILE A 36 -5.02 -15.81 -6.71
N HIS A 37 -5.10 -14.50 -6.95
CA HIS A 37 -5.29 -13.94 -8.29
C HIS A 37 -4.12 -13.03 -8.65
N SER A 38 -3.61 -13.16 -9.88
CA SER A 38 -2.58 -12.27 -10.42
C SER A 38 -3.18 -11.31 -11.44
N CYS A 39 -2.97 -10.01 -11.23
CA CYS A 39 -3.34 -8.99 -12.20
C CYS A 39 -2.18 -8.77 -13.19
N THR A 40 -2.43 -8.93 -14.48
CA THR A 40 -1.46 -8.66 -15.56
C THR A 40 -2.02 -7.66 -16.57
N GLY A 41 -1.14 -6.95 -17.27
CA GLY A 41 -1.53 -5.94 -18.25
C GLY A 41 -0.32 -5.35 -18.98
N LYS A 42 -0.58 -4.67 -20.10
CA LYS A 42 0.45 -3.90 -20.82
C LYS A 42 0.81 -2.64 -20.02
N ALA A 43 1.95 -2.02 -20.30
CA ALA A 43 2.30 -0.72 -19.73
C ALA A 43 1.16 0.30 -19.96
N GLY A 44 0.79 1.04 -18.92
CA GLY A 44 -0.38 1.93 -18.92
C GLY A 44 -1.67 1.31 -18.39
N SER A 45 -1.71 0.00 -18.12
CA SER A 45 -2.85 -0.63 -17.43
C SER A 45 -2.96 -0.11 -15.99
N VAL A 46 -4.19 0.06 -15.49
CA VAL A 46 -4.47 0.53 -14.13
C VAL A 46 -5.15 -0.59 -13.34
N VAL A 47 -4.69 -0.83 -12.12
CA VAL A 47 -5.32 -1.75 -11.16
C VAL A 47 -5.82 -0.93 -9.98
N PHE A 48 -7.13 -1.00 -9.73
CA PHE A 48 -7.74 -0.45 -8.51
C PHE A 48 -7.96 -1.59 -7.52
N PHE A 49 -7.62 -1.36 -6.26
CA PHE A 49 -7.93 -2.29 -5.19
C PHE A 49 -8.22 -1.55 -3.88
N ASP A 50 -9.05 -2.18 -3.06
CA ASP A 50 -9.44 -1.68 -1.74
C ASP A 50 -8.24 -1.62 -0.78
N CYS A 51 -8.25 -0.67 0.16
CA CYS A 51 -7.14 -0.44 1.08
C CYS A 51 -6.84 -1.64 2.00
N ASN A 52 -7.80 -2.54 2.18
CA ASN A 52 -7.68 -3.73 3.02
C ASN A 52 -7.56 -5.04 2.20
N LEU A 53 -7.38 -4.97 0.88
CA LEU A 53 -7.13 -6.16 0.06
C LEU A 53 -5.75 -6.76 0.41
N MET A 54 -5.74 -8.03 0.80
CA MET A 54 -4.50 -8.78 1.01
C MET A 54 -3.77 -8.95 -0.33
N HIS A 55 -2.56 -8.43 -0.41
CA HIS A 55 -1.76 -8.45 -1.64
C HIS A 55 -0.28 -8.63 -1.35
N GLY A 56 0.46 -9.11 -2.35
CA GLY A 56 1.89 -9.33 -2.28
C GLY A 56 2.47 -9.63 -3.64
N SER A 57 3.80 -9.72 -3.74
CA SER A 57 4.46 -10.06 -4.99
C SER A 57 5.67 -10.95 -4.74
N ASN A 58 5.91 -11.90 -5.63
CA ASN A 58 7.15 -12.68 -5.64
C ASN A 58 8.33 -11.83 -6.14
N SER A 59 9.53 -12.29 -5.80
CA SER A 59 10.79 -11.80 -6.38
C SER A 59 10.79 -11.93 -7.90
N ASN A 60 11.54 -11.04 -8.58
CA ASN A 60 11.69 -11.07 -10.03
C ASN A 60 13.14 -11.42 -10.41
N ILE A 61 13.35 -12.61 -10.95
CA ILE A 61 14.66 -13.09 -11.44
C ILE A 61 14.84 -12.90 -12.96
N THR A 62 13.82 -12.34 -13.63
CA THR A 62 13.80 -12.16 -15.08
C THR A 62 14.53 -10.86 -15.47
N PRO A 63 14.93 -10.68 -16.75
CA PRO A 63 15.54 -9.44 -17.20
C PRO A 63 14.53 -8.29 -17.40
N TYR A 64 13.23 -8.51 -17.21
CA TYR A 64 12.20 -7.52 -17.46
C TYR A 64 11.84 -6.77 -16.18
N SER A 65 11.97 -5.45 -16.18
CA SER A 65 11.66 -4.61 -15.02
C SER A 65 10.15 -4.56 -14.73
N ARG A 66 9.80 -4.44 -13.44
CA ARG A 66 8.43 -4.23 -12.98
C ARG A 66 8.32 -2.84 -12.35
N SER A 67 8.22 -1.83 -13.20
CA SER A 67 8.05 -0.42 -12.78
C SER A 67 6.58 -0.04 -12.76
N ASN A 68 6.13 0.55 -11.65
CA ASN A 68 4.79 1.08 -11.49
C ASN A 68 4.79 2.40 -10.72
N VAL A 69 3.69 3.14 -10.82
CA VAL A 69 3.40 4.27 -9.95
C VAL A 69 2.23 3.87 -9.07
N PHE A 70 2.32 4.17 -7.78
CA PHE A 70 1.32 3.80 -6.79
C PHE A 70 0.70 5.05 -6.18
N PHE A 71 -0.63 5.17 -6.28
CA PHE A 71 -1.39 6.27 -5.70
C PHE A 71 -2.36 5.70 -4.69
N VAL A 72 -2.39 6.28 -3.48
CA VAL A 72 -3.36 5.94 -2.44
C VAL A 72 -4.32 7.11 -2.32
N TYR A 73 -5.58 6.86 -2.64
CA TYR A 73 -6.65 7.83 -2.45
C TYR A 73 -7.37 7.53 -1.14
N ASN A 74 -7.73 8.57 -0.40
CA ASN A 74 -8.50 8.47 0.81
C ASN A 74 -9.65 9.48 0.80
N SER A 75 -10.78 9.14 1.42
CA SER A 75 -11.93 10.04 1.51
C SER A 75 -11.59 11.27 2.37
N MET A 76 -12.15 12.43 2.01
CA MET A 76 -12.07 13.64 2.84
C MET A 76 -12.77 13.47 4.18
N ASP A 77 -13.70 12.53 4.29
CA ASP A 77 -14.39 12.16 5.53
C ASP A 77 -13.56 11.20 6.40
N ASN A 78 -12.43 10.68 5.89
CA ASN A 78 -11.57 9.71 6.57
C ASN A 78 -10.14 10.25 6.77
N GLN A 79 -10.01 11.54 7.09
CA GLN A 79 -8.70 12.18 7.34
C GLN A 79 -7.95 11.53 8.51
N LEU A 80 -6.62 11.60 8.45
CA LEU A 80 -5.76 10.96 9.46
C LEU A 80 -5.89 11.63 10.83
N GLY A 81 -6.28 10.84 11.84
CA GLY A 81 -6.14 11.22 13.24
C GLY A 81 -4.71 11.04 13.76
N ALA A 82 -4.56 11.16 15.09
CA ALA A 82 -3.33 10.74 15.77
C ALA A 82 -3.06 9.25 15.50
N PRO A 83 -1.80 8.83 15.29
CA PRO A 83 -1.49 7.41 15.16
C PRO A 83 -1.98 6.62 16.38
N ILE A 84 -2.47 5.41 16.13
CA ILE A 84 -2.90 4.49 17.17
C ILE A 84 -1.66 3.93 17.89
N ALA A 85 -1.82 3.48 19.13
CA ALA A 85 -0.77 2.88 19.96
C ALA A 85 0.38 3.83 20.33
N GLY A 86 0.10 5.14 20.40
CA GLY A 86 1.06 6.13 20.93
C GLY A 86 2.25 6.42 20.02
N LEU A 87 2.22 5.92 18.77
CA LEU A 87 3.29 6.14 17.81
C LEU A 87 3.33 7.60 17.36
N GLN A 88 4.54 8.07 17.02
CA GLN A 88 4.69 9.37 16.40
C GLN A 88 4.19 9.37 14.95
N PRO A 89 3.63 10.49 14.45
CA PRO A 89 3.32 10.64 13.04
C PRO A 89 4.53 10.29 12.16
N ARG A 90 4.30 9.46 11.13
CA ARG A 90 5.31 9.21 10.10
C ARG A 90 5.55 10.48 9.27
N PRO A 91 6.69 10.62 8.58
CA PRO A 91 6.96 11.78 7.74
C PRO A 91 5.91 12.01 6.65
N GLU A 92 5.78 13.25 6.21
CA GLU A 92 4.75 13.71 5.27
C GLU A 92 4.74 12.95 3.93
N PHE A 93 5.92 12.56 3.44
CA PHE A 93 6.05 11.78 2.20
C PHE A 93 5.57 10.32 2.34
N VAL A 94 5.31 9.85 3.57
CA VAL A 94 4.78 8.50 3.85
C VAL A 94 3.28 8.56 4.17
N ALA A 95 2.84 9.59 4.90
CA ALA A 95 1.46 9.77 5.30
C ALA A 95 1.14 11.27 5.37
N THR A 96 0.49 11.78 4.34
CA THR A 96 0.15 13.20 4.18
C THR A 96 -0.82 13.67 5.26
N ARG A 97 -0.51 14.77 5.94
CA ARG A 97 -1.30 15.38 7.01
C ARG A 97 -1.56 16.86 6.78
N ASP A 98 -0.74 17.52 5.96
CA ASP A 98 -0.84 18.95 5.69
C ASP A 98 -1.25 19.22 4.24
N GLY A 99 -1.82 20.41 3.98
CA GLY A 99 -2.17 20.84 2.62
C GLY A 99 -3.24 19.98 1.92
N ILE A 100 -4.09 19.29 2.69
CA ILE A 100 -5.12 18.39 2.16
C ILE A 100 -6.29 19.20 1.60
N ALA A 101 -6.60 18.97 0.32
CA ALA A 101 -7.78 19.52 -0.34
C ALA A 101 -8.42 18.47 -1.27
N PRO A 102 -9.75 18.53 -1.51
CA PRO A 102 -10.40 17.65 -2.47
C PRO A 102 -9.78 17.76 -3.86
N LEU A 103 -9.48 16.61 -4.46
CA LEU A 103 -8.94 16.55 -5.81
C LEU A 103 -9.97 17.05 -6.83
N LYS A 104 -9.53 17.91 -7.76
CA LYS A 104 -10.32 18.35 -8.91
C LYS A 104 -9.81 17.62 -10.15
N PRO A 105 -10.62 16.72 -10.75
CA PRO A 105 -10.19 16.03 -11.96
C PRO A 105 -10.04 17.04 -13.11
N SER A 106 -8.94 16.93 -13.85
CA SER A 106 -8.73 17.65 -15.11
C SER A 106 -8.68 16.65 -16.26
N ARG A 107 -9.08 17.09 -17.45
CA ARG A 107 -8.95 16.28 -18.66
C ARG A 107 -7.48 16.30 -19.09
N LEU A 108 -6.90 15.11 -19.27
CA LEU A 108 -5.57 15.00 -19.87
C LEU A 108 -5.67 15.40 -21.36
N THR A 109 -5.02 16.48 -21.72
CA THR A 109 -4.75 16.86 -23.11
C THR A 109 -3.31 16.47 -23.42
N LEU A 110 -3.13 15.56 -24.36
CA LEU A 110 -1.83 15.24 -24.93
C LEU A 110 -1.73 16.07 -26.21
N ASP A 111 -0.83 17.04 -26.21
CA ASP A 111 -0.45 17.78 -27.41
C ASP A 111 0.33 16.88 -28.38
#